data_AF-A0A1M5BAR4-F1
#
_entry.id   AF-A0A1M5BAR4-F1
#
_cell.length_a   1.000
_cell.length_b   1.000
_cell.length_c   1.000
_cell.angle_alpha   90.00
_cell.angle_beta   90.00
_cell.angle_gamma   90.00
#
_symmetry.space_group_name_H-M   'P 1'
#
loop_
_entity.id
_entity.type
_entity.pdbx_description
1 polymer ?
#
loop_
_entity_poly.entity_id
_entity_poly.type
_entity_poly.pdbx_seq_one_letter_code
_entity_poly.pdbx_strand_id
1 'polypeptide(L)'
;MDFLHWVKKDGKGVISEAVDILFRHTGLDKEMYHWDTLIEATLQQFHLSTKDWLDEYRRLVTSWELAEKPAQANAIYYQMMHMYNTTVIEALADRQFLPRYGFPIGVQKLRVMIPSEDYYSKKEEDQFRLERAGLLALREYVPGSQLLVGGRIVTSRGLLKHWSGENFDNAIGFRGQFARCRNKHFYYWTTERPAVCPICGDEADPGTVRNLLFPRYGFTSAEWDPPYYGTDIERVGQAEVQTITFSQTTNDGRLVERDFAGVSGLVAQYKEDAELLVFNEGDYQQGFAICLKCGYAESEPETPGDGRVSLPDGFTKHAPIDEEKDWKNCWKSDEAPVMRKMVLAARETTDALYLDFSGCRVRMDEEGKTATTVGYALQQAACRLLEIDTREIGVLTLNVGTDRAHWAVVLYDNVPGGAGHTRELLAMGRRWLEYTLEKVLIINEEHDKFCQRACLDCLLTFDAQMALATGRLERQGAVYYLKRLLQRK
;
A
#
# COMPACT_ATOMS: atom_id res chain seq x y z
N MET A 1 20.82 -20.80 9.30
CA MET A 1 20.49 -22.19 8.88
C MET A 1 20.85 -23.21 9.95
N ASP A 2 21.96 -23.05 10.68
CA ASP A 2 22.45 -24.02 11.67
C ASP A 2 21.42 -24.39 12.74
N PHE A 3 20.61 -23.43 13.21
CA PHE A 3 19.52 -23.70 14.15
C PHE A 3 18.47 -24.65 13.56
N LEU A 4 17.90 -24.35 12.39
CA LEU A 4 16.87 -25.20 11.77
C LEU A 4 17.41 -26.59 11.38
N HIS A 5 18.67 -26.67 10.93
CA HIS A 5 19.33 -27.96 10.70
C HIS A 5 19.52 -28.75 12.01
N TRP A 6 19.87 -28.07 13.10
CA TRP A 6 19.92 -28.68 14.43
C TRP A 6 18.53 -29.14 14.89
N VAL A 7 17.47 -28.35 14.68
CA VAL A 7 16.08 -28.75 15.00
C VAL A 7 15.69 -30.03 14.25
N LYS A 8 16.02 -30.11 12.95
CA LYS A 8 15.76 -31.31 12.12
C LYS A 8 16.51 -32.54 12.64
N LYS A 9 17.76 -32.38 13.05
CA LYS A 9 18.64 -33.50 13.37
C LYS A 9 18.51 -33.97 14.83
N ASP A 10 18.54 -33.02 15.77
CA ASP A 10 18.76 -33.30 17.20
C ASP A 10 17.76 -32.54 18.11
N GLY A 11 17.10 -31.49 17.62
CA GLY A 11 16.30 -30.57 18.45
C GLY A 11 14.83 -30.96 18.64
N LYS A 12 14.34 -32.04 18.01
CA LYS A 12 12.93 -32.49 18.14
C LYS A 12 12.51 -32.63 19.59
N GLY A 13 13.27 -33.38 20.40
CA GLY A 13 12.94 -33.62 21.81
C GLY A 13 13.02 -32.38 22.72
N VAL A 14 13.57 -31.26 22.23
CA VAL A 14 13.72 -30.01 22.99
C VAL A 14 12.63 -29.00 22.59
N ILE A 15 12.31 -28.92 21.30
CA ILE A 15 11.43 -27.88 20.75
C ILE A 15 10.01 -28.39 20.51
N SER A 16 9.81 -29.70 20.28
CA SER A 16 8.50 -30.21 19.88
C SER A 16 7.44 -29.99 20.95
N GLU A 17 7.79 -30.00 22.23
CA GLU A 17 6.83 -29.71 23.32
C GLU A 17 6.34 -28.26 23.26
N ALA A 18 7.22 -27.30 23.03
CA ALA A 18 6.83 -25.90 22.88
C ALA A 18 5.96 -25.67 21.63
N VAL A 19 6.31 -26.33 20.52
CA VAL A 19 5.52 -26.25 19.27
C VAL A 19 4.16 -26.93 19.43
N ASP A 20 4.09 -28.09 20.12
CA ASP A 20 2.84 -28.76 20.45
C ASP A 20 1.90 -27.84 21.21
N ILE A 21 2.41 -27.15 22.25
CA ILE A 21 1.64 -26.18 23.03
C ILE A 21 1.10 -25.05 22.14
N LEU A 22 1.91 -24.55 21.21
CA LEU A 22 1.51 -23.48 20.29
C LEU A 22 0.49 -23.94 19.25
N PHE A 23 0.60 -25.19 18.77
CA PHE A 23 -0.25 -25.72 17.70
C PHE A 23 -1.56 -26.31 18.21
N ARG A 24 -1.61 -26.67 19.49
CA ARG A 24 -2.77 -27.32 20.11
C ARG A 24 -4.03 -26.49 19.91
N HIS A 25 -5.11 -27.15 19.46
CA HIS A 25 -6.40 -26.52 19.17
C HIS A 25 -6.39 -25.48 18.03
N THR A 26 -5.30 -25.40 17.26
CA THR A 26 -5.24 -24.61 16.02
C THR A 26 -5.39 -25.52 14.79
N GLY A 27 -5.51 -24.92 13.61
CA GLY A 27 -5.47 -25.67 12.34
C GLY A 27 -4.16 -26.45 12.11
N LEU A 28 -3.09 -26.11 12.85
CA LEU A 28 -1.75 -26.69 12.71
C LEU A 28 -1.49 -27.89 13.61
N ASP A 29 -2.42 -28.26 14.50
CA ASP A 29 -2.27 -29.39 15.44
C ASP A 29 -1.88 -30.70 14.72
N LYS A 30 -2.39 -30.89 13.49
CA LYS A 30 -2.11 -32.06 12.66
C LYS A 30 -0.67 -32.11 12.13
N GLU A 31 0.00 -30.96 12.00
CA GLU A 31 1.39 -30.89 11.53
C GLU A 31 2.36 -31.51 12.52
N MET A 32 1.98 -31.60 13.81
CA MET A 32 2.77 -32.29 14.84
C MET A 32 2.96 -33.78 14.55
N TYR A 33 2.03 -34.42 13.84
CA TYR A 33 2.17 -35.81 13.41
C TYR A 33 3.24 -35.99 12.32
N HIS A 34 3.63 -34.90 11.65
CA HIS A 34 4.54 -34.88 10.52
C HIS A 34 5.72 -33.92 10.75
N TRP A 35 6.35 -34.01 11.93
CA TRP A 35 7.45 -33.15 12.36
C TRP A 35 8.55 -32.92 11.30
N ASP A 36 9.02 -33.98 10.64
CA ASP A 36 10.11 -33.85 9.67
C ASP A 36 9.67 -33.04 8.45
N THR A 37 8.43 -33.23 8.00
CA THR A 37 7.81 -32.45 6.93
C THR A 37 7.65 -30.99 7.32
N LEU A 38 7.19 -30.71 8.55
CA LEU A 38 7.04 -29.35 9.08
C LEU A 38 8.38 -28.59 9.09
N ILE A 39 9.45 -29.23 9.59
CA ILE A 39 10.78 -28.61 9.64
C ILE A 39 11.37 -28.46 8.23
N GLU A 40 11.16 -29.42 7.34
CA GLU A 40 11.62 -29.34 5.96
C GLU A 40 10.91 -28.23 5.18
N ALA A 41 9.60 -28.09 5.33
CA ALA A 41 8.83 -26.98 4.77
C ALA A 41 9.33 -25.63 5.31
N THR A 42 9.59 -25.54 6.61
CA THR A 42 10.13 -24.33 7.25
C THR A 42 11.52 -23.96 6.72
N LEU A 43 12.41 -24.96 6.58
CA LEU A 43 13.75 -24.78 5.97
C LEU A 43 13.66 -24.30 4.52
N GLN A 44 12.73 -24.89 3.75
CA GLN A 44 12.50 -24.50 2.37
C GLN A 44 12.01 -23.05 2.27
N GLN A 45 11.03 -22.66 3.08
CA GLN A 45 10.52 -21.29 3.12
C GLN A 45 11.62 -20.29 3.50
N PHE A 46 12.38 -20.56 4.56
CA PHE A 46 13.52 -19.71 4.93
C PHE A 46 14.55 -19.58 3.80
N HIS A 47 14.84 -20.68 3.10
CA HIS A 47 15.78 -20.66 1.99
C HIS A 47 15.27 -19.83 0.81
N LEU A 48 13.98 -19.94 0.47
CA LEU A 48 13.34 -19.11 -0.55
C LEU A 48 13.43 -17.63 -0.18
N SER A 49 13.04 -17.24 1.04
CA SER A 49 13.08 -15.84 1.47
C SER A 49 14.50 -15.26 1.42
N THR A 50 15.51 -16.03 1.84
CA THR A 50 16.91 -15.59 1.82
C THR A 50 17.47 -15.54 0.39
N LYS A 51 17.10 -16.49 -0.46
CA LYS A 51 17.49 -16.49 -1.89
C LYS A 51 16.90 -15.28 -2.61
N ASP A 52 15.62 -15.00 -2.42
CA ASP A 52 14.95 -13.87 -3.08
C ASP A 52 15.59 -12.53 -2.71
N TRP A 53 15.97 -12.35 -1.42
CA TRP A 53 16.73 -11.19 -0.97
C TRP A 53 18.11 -11.10 -1.64
N LEU A 54 18.84 -12.22 -1.71
CA LEU A 54 20.16 -12.27 -2.34
C LEU A 54 20.09 -11.97 -3.84
N ASP A 55 19.09 -12.50 -4.54
CA ASP A 55 18.92 -12.32 -5.98
C ASP A 55 18.49 -10.88 -6.30
N GLU A 56 17.68 -10.23 -5.47
CA GLU A 56 17.40 -8.80 -5.54
C GLU A 56 18.67 -7.96 -5.31
N TYR A 57 19.44 -8.25 -4.26
CA TYR A 57 20.67 -7.51 -3.96
C TYR A 57 21.71 -7.67 -5.08
N ARG A 58 21.88 -8.88 -5.63
CA ARG A 58 22.78 -9.16 -6.77
C ARG A 58 22.37 -8.41 -8.03
N ARG A 59 21.06 -8.27 -8.29
CA ARG A 59 20.56 -7.45 -9.40
C ARG A 59 20.98 -6.00 -9.22
N LEU A 60 20.84 -5.44 -8.02
CA LEU A 60 21.30 -4.07 -7.73
C LEU A 60 22.82 -3.92 -7.92
N VAL A 61 23.63 -4.88 -7.43
CA VAL A 61 25.08 -4.89 -7.63
C VAL A 61 25.41 -4.87 -9.13
N THR A 62 24.75 -5.73 -9.92
CA THR A 62 24.96 -5.80 -11.37
C THR A 62 24.56 -4.49 -12.05
N SER A 63 23.40 -3.93 -11.71
CA SER A 63 22.96 -2.63 -12.25
C SER A 63 23.88 -1.48 -11.84
N TRP A 64 24.50 -1.54 -10.65
CA TRP A 64 25.47 -0.56 -10.19
C TRP A 64 26.79 -0.64 -10.97
N GLU A 65 27.29 -1.85 -11.21
CA GLU A 65 28.50 -2.09 -12.02
C GLU A 65 28.32 -1.65 -13.48
N LEU A 66 27.11 -1.78 -14.03
CA LEU A 66 26.76 -1.39 -15.39
C LEU A 66 26.33 0.08 -15.52
N ALA A 67 26.27 0.85 -14.43
CA ALA A 67 25.77 2.22 -14.46
C ALA A 67 26.77 3.16 -15.16
N GLU A 68 26.35 3.74 -16.30
CA GLU A 68 27.19 4.65 -17.08
C GLU A 68 27.28 6.07 -16.48
N LYS A 69 26.28 6.46 -15.66
CA LYS A 69 26.15 7.82 -15.11
C LYS A 69 26.37 7.84 -13.60
N PRO A 70 27.17 8.77 -13.05
CA PRO A 70 27.39 8.89 -11.61
C PRO A 70 26.11 9.08 -10.80
N ALA A 71 25.13 9.84 -11.32
CA ALA A 71 23.85 10.03 -10.65
C ALA A 71 23.03 8.73 -10.53
N GLN A 72 23.07 7.88 -11.56
CA GLN A 72 22.43 6.57 -11.58
C GLN A 72 23.16 5.60 -10.64
N ALA A 73 24.49 5.54 -10.72
CA ALA A 73 25.31 4.72 -9.84
C ALA A 73 25.08 5.09 -8.37
N ASN A 74 25.03 6.39 -8.05
CA ASN A 74 24.73 6.86 -6.70
C ASN A 74 23.33 6.43 -6.26
N ALA A 75 22.31 6.57 -7.11
CA ALA A 75 20.96 6.13 -6.79
C ALA A 75 20.93 4.63 -6.43
N ILE A 76 21.54 3.77 -7.26
CA ILE A 76 21.60 2.32 -7.03
C ILE A 76 22.42 1.98 -5.78
N TYR A 77 23.55 2.66 -5.55
CA TYR A 77 24.36 2.50 -4.34
C TYR A 77 23.53 2.73 -3.08
N TYR A 78 22.70 3.80 -3.05
CA TYR A 78 21.82 4.05 -1.92
C TYR A 78 20.74 2.98 -1.76
N GLN A 79 20.23 2.40 -2.86
CA GLN A 79 19.30 1.26 -2.79
C GLN A 79 19.98 0.02 -2.18
N MET A 80 21.23 -0.27 -2.56
CA MET A 80 22.00 -1.36 -1.99
C MET A 80 22.27 -1.14 -0.49
N MET A 81 22.72 0.06 -0.11
CA MET A 81 22.96 0.39 1.29
C MET A 81 21.68 0.35 2.13
N HIS A 82 20.52 0.65 1.52
CA HIS A 82 19.24 0.49 2.19
C HIS A 82 18.97 -0.97 2.50
N MET A 83 18.97 -1.84 1.49
CA MET A 83 18.74 -3.28 1.68
C MET A 83 19.74 -3.91 2.65
N TYR A 84 21.02 -3.52 2.58
CA TYR A 84 22.07 -4.02 3.45
C TYR A 84 21.85 -3.64 4.92
N ASN A 85 21.30 -2.45 5.18
CA ASN A 85 21.03 -1.96 6.52
C ASN A 85 19.64 -2.36 7.05
N THR A 86 18.80 -3.00 6.24
CA THR A 86 17.53 -3.58 6.71
C THR A 86 17.82 -4.68 7.72
N THR A 87 17.14 -4.65 8.86
CA THR A 87 17.35 -5.67 9.89
C THR A 87 16.89 -7.04 9.39
N VAL A 88 17.47 -8.11 9.93
CA VAL A 88 17.06 -9.48 9.58
C VAL A 88 15.58 -9.72 9.87
N ILE A 89 15.06 -9.12 10.96
CA ILE A 89 13.65 -9.21 11.34
C ILE A 89 12.76 -8.54 10.27
N GLU A 90 13.07 -7.31 9.88
CA GLU A 90 12.36 -6.61 8.79
C GLU A 90 12.41 -7.39 7.48
N ALA A 91 13.60 -7.81 7.04
CA ALA A 91 13.78 -8.48 5.76
C ALA A 91 13.02 -9.81 5.65
N LEU A 92 12.92 -10.57 6.75
CA LEU A 92 12.19 -11.84 6.82
C LEU A 92 10.68 -11.65 6.98
N ALA A 93 10.24 -10.64 7.74
CA ALA A 93 8.82 -10.34 7.88
C ALA A 93 8.24 -9.72 6.62
N ASP A 94 9.04 -8.94 5.87
CA ASP A 94 8.63 -8.40 4.57
C ASP A 94 8.35 -9.50 3.54
N ARG A 95 8.94 -10.68 3.75
CA ARG A 95 8.74 -11.89 2.94
C ARG A 95 7.79 -12.89 3.60
N GLN A 96 7.04 -12.46 4.63
CA GLN A 96 6.10 -13.27 5.43
C GLN A 96 6.70 -14.57 6.03
N PHE A 97 8.04 -14.69 6.13
CA PHE A 97 8.66 -15.81 6.84
C PHE A 97 8.50 -15.66 8.36
N LEU A 98 8.65 -14.43 8.85
CA LEU A 98 8.30 -14.07 10.24
C LEU A 98 6.95 -13.37 10.24
N PRO A 99 6.13 -13.55 11.31
CA PRO A 99 4.94 -12.74 11.47
C PRO A 99 5.33 -11.26 11.56
N ARG A 100 4.63 -10.41 10.81
CA ARG A 100 4.73 -8.95 10.96
C ARG A 100 4.13 -8.49 12.30
N TYR A 101 3.07 -9.18 12.75
CA TYR A 101 2.40 -8.90 14.02
C TYR A 101 3.37 -9.09 15.20
N GLY A 102 3.69 -7.99 15.87
CA GLY A 102 4.63 -7.96 17.01
C GLY A 102 5.91 -7.16 16.76
N PHE A 103 6.17 -6.72 15.52
CA PHE A 103 7.30 -5.88 15.17
C PHE A 103 6.83 -4.64 14.38
N PRO A 104 7.40 -3.44 14.60
CA PRO A 104 7.02 -2.21 13.90
C PRO A 104 7.62 -2.16 12.48
N ILE A 105 7.28 -3.14 11.64
CA ILE A 105 7.84 -3.32 10.28
C ILE A 105 6.90 -2.67 9.27
N GLY A 106 7.45 -1.85 8.35
CA GLY A 106 6.65 -1.10 7.38
C GLY A 106 5.79 0.01 8.01
N VAL A 107 6.10 0.37 9.26
CA VAL A 107 5.40 1.41 10.01
C VAL A 107 6.07 2.76 9.77
N GLN A 108 5.25 3.77 9.48
CA GLN A 108 5.67 5.15 9.37
C GLN A 108 5.24 5.89 10.62
N LYS A 109 6.18 6.56 11.28
CA LYS A 109 5.89 7.40 12.45
C LYS A 109 5.65 8.84 12.04
N LEU A 110 4.81 9.56 12.77
CA LEU A 110 4.79 11.02 12.77
C LEU A 110 5.45 11.53 14.06
N ARG A 111 6.66 12.08 13.95
CA ARG A 111 7.33 12.72 15.09
C ARG A 111 6.68 14.07 15.37
N VAL A 112 6.24 14.28 16.61
CA VAL A 112 5.69 15.57 17.06
C VAL A 112 6.77 16.36 17.80
N MET A 113 7.08 17.53 17.27
CA MET A 113 7.98 18.51 17.87
C MET A 113 7.20 19.39 18.84
N ILE A 114 7.71 19.54 20.06
CA ILE A 114 7.25 20.58 21.00
C ILE A 114 8.44 21.50 21.31
N PRO A 115 8.24 22.84 21.31
CA PRO A 115 9.17 23.77 21.91
C PRO A 115 9.43 23.40 23.38
N SER A 116 10.70 23.30 23.78
CA SER A 116 11.05 23.09 25.20
C SER A 116 11.26 24.42 25.91
N GLU A 117 10.81 24.52 27.16
CA GLU A 117 11.19 25.63 28.06
C GLU A 117 12.68 25.53 28.48
N ASP A 118 13.30 24.35 28.39
CA ASP A 118 14.70 24.10 28.70
C ASP A 118 15.51 23.81 27.43
N TYR A 119 16.42 24.72 27.07
CA TYR A 119 17.29 24.64 25.88
C TYR A 119 18.11 23.33 25.76
N TYR A 120 18.27 22.59 26.86
CA TYR A 120 19.02 21.33 26.93
C TYR A 120 18.15 20.06 26.92
N SER A 121 16.81 20.19 26.96
CA SER A 121 15.91 19.02 26.88
C SER A 121 14.79 19.27 25.87
N LYS A 122 15.09 19.10 24.57
CA LYS A 122 14.03 18.96 23.57
C LYS A 122 13.26 17.67 23.90
N LYS A 123 12.09 17.80 24.53
CA LYS A 123 11.23 16.64 24.84
C LYS A 123 10.53 16.23 23.56
N GLU A 124 10.88 15.05 23.05
CA GLU A 124 10.06 14.36 22.05
C GLU A 124 8.77 13.87 22.74
N GLU A 125 7.61 14.16 22.14
CA GLU A 125 6.32 13.71 22.68
C GLU A 125 5.97 12.31 22.18
N ASP A 126 6.61 11.29 22.75
CA ASP A 126 6.28 9.88 22.48
C ASP A 126 4.91 9.45 23.07
N GLN A 127 4.21 10.37 23.72
CA GLN A 127 2.88 10.11 24.30
C GLN A 127 1.83 9.80 23.22
N PHE A 128 1.97 10.38 22.03
CA PHE A 128 0.96 10.27 20.98
C PHE A 128 0.96 8.94 20.22
N ARG A 129 2.06 8.17 20.28
CA ARG A 129 2.22 6.86 19.61
C ARG A 129 1.70 6.85 18.17
N LEU A 130 2.18 7.81 17.37
CA LEU A 130 1.72 8.05 16.00
C LEU A 130 2.46 7.17 14.99
N GLU A 131 2.44 5.87 15.25
CA GLU A 131 2.98 4.82 14.40
C GLU A 131 1.84 4.16 13.64
N ARG A 132 1.91 4.21 12.29
CA ARG A 132 0.87 3.70 11.41
C ARG A 132 1.44 2.86 10.28
N ALA A 133 0.67 1.88 9.82
CA ALA A 133 0.93 1.20 8.55
C ALA A 133 0.99 2.22 7.41
N GLY A 134 1.76 1.92 6.36
CA GLY A 134 2.01 2.79 5.21
C GLY A 134 0.74 3.35 4.55
N LEU A 135 -0.30 2.54 4.39
CA LEU A 135 -1.59 2.97 3.83
C LEU A 135 -2.19 4.12 4.63
N LEU A 136 -2.28 3.93 5.95
CA LEU A 136 -2.88 4.90 6.86
C LEU A 136 -1.97 6.13 7.01
N ALA A 137 -0.67 5.93 7.06
CA ALA A 137 0.31 7.00 7.12
C ALA A 137 0.26 7.92 5.88
N LEU A 138 0.11 7.39 4.67
CA LEU A 138 0.00 8.24 3.47
C LEU A 138 -1.33 8.96 3.34
N ARG A 139 -2.37 8.46 4.01
CA ARG A 139 -3.65 9.15 4.10
C ARG A 139 -3.63 10.28 5.12
N GLU A 140 -2.85 10.13 6.19
CA GLU A 140 -2.95 11.02 7.36
C GLU A 140 -1.72 11.91 7.59
N TYR A 141 -0.52 11.43 7.26
CA TYR A 141 0.75 12.06 7.63
C TYR A 141 1.45 12.79 6.50
N VAL A 142 0.95 12.74 5.26
CA VAL A 142 1.58 13.49 4.17
C VAL A 142 1.69 14.98 4.51
N PRO A 143 2.78 15.65 4.14
CA PRO A 143 3.04 17.02 4.56
C PRO A 143 1.89 17.98 4.20
N GLY A 144 1.51 18.83 5.14
CA GLY A 144 0.34 19.71 5.13
C GLY A 144 -0.92 19.09 5.76
N SER A 145 -0.99 17.77 5.91
CA SER A 145 -2.14 17.13 6.56
C SER A 145 -2.14 17.33 8.08
N GLN A 146 -3.34 17.46 8.64
CA GLN A 146 -3.57 17.69 10.07
C GLN A 146 -4.23 16.49 10.75
N LEU A 147 -3.90 16.26 12.02
CA LEU A 147 -4.49 15.20 12.83
C LEU A 147 -4.90 15.69 14.19
N LEU A 148 -6.07 15.23 14.64
CA LEU A 148 -6.54 15.45 16.00
C LEU A 148 -5.99 14.34 16.92
N VAL A 149 -5.10 14.71 17.84
CA VAL A 149 -4.47 13.79 18.80
C VAL A 149 -4.52 14.40 20.21
N GLY A 150 -5.13 13.69 21.16
CA GLY A 150 -5.21 14.18 22.55
C GLY A 150 -5.95 15.53 22.70
N GLY A 151 -6.89 15.83 21.79
CA GLY A 151 -7.61 17.12 21.76
C GLY A 151 -6.82 18.28 21.15
N ARG A 152 -5.65 18.00 20.57
CA ARG A 152 -4.82 18.98 19.85
C ARG A 152 -4.71 18.62 18.38
N ILE A 153 -4.66 19.62 17.53
CA ILE A 153 -4.33 19.48 16.12
C ILE A 153 -2.82 19.51 15.97
N VAL A 154 -2.29 18.51 15.28
CA VAL A 154 -0.89 18.40 14.87
C VAL A 154 -0.84 18.47 13.35
N THR A 155 -0.01 19.37 12.81
CA THR A 155 0.24 19.46 11.36
C THR A 155 1.52 18.70 11.01
N SER A 156 1.45 17.78 10.06
CA SER A 156 2.66 17.22 9.44
C SER A 156 3.30 18.26 8.53
N ARG A 157 4.58 18.58 8.72
CA ARG A 157 5.30 19.64 7.97
C ARG A 157 6.43 19.13 7.11
N GLY A 158 6.77 17.85 7.23
CA GLY A 158 7.87 17.31 6.45
C GLY A 158 8.12 15.82 6.68
N LEU A 159 9.21 15.37 6.06
CA LEU A 159 9.72 14.02 6.17
C LEU A 159 10.84 13.98 7.20
N LEU A 160 10.84 12.94 8.03
CA LEU A 160 11.88 12.76 9.03
C LEU A 160 13.20 12.38 8.34
N LYS A 161 14.29 13.03 8.75
CA LYS A 161 15.66 12.75 8.27
C LYS A 161 16.50 12.23 9.44
N HIS A 162 17.19 11.10 9.25
CA HIS A 162 18.16 10.61 10.24
C HIS A 162 19.52 11.27 10.00
N TRP A 163 20.02 12.02 10.98
CA TRP A 163 21.30 12.75 10.92
C TRP A 163 22.44 11.92 11.53
N SER A 164 22.79 10.81 10.89
CA SER A 164 24.02 10.07 11.23
C SER A 164 25.11 10.41 10.23
N GLY A 165 26.06 11.26 10.67
CA GLY A 165 27.44 11.47 10.19
C GLY A 165 27.80 11.29 8.70
N GLU A 166 28.39 12.35 8.14
CA GLU A 166 29.06 12.46 6.82
C GLU A 166 28.21 12.12 5.57
N ASN A 167 27.68 13.19 4.96
CA ASN A 167 27.09 13.27 3.62
C ASN A 167 26.05 12.22 3.23
N PHE A 168 24.78 12.48 3.60
CA PHE A 168 23.64 11.93 2.87
C PHE A 168 22.60 13.00 2.54
N ASP A 169 22.88 13.81 1.53
CA ASP A 169 21.91 14.75 0.92
C ASP A 169 20.71 14.06 0.25
N ASN A 170 20.60 12.73 0.33
CA ASN A 170 19.49 11.92 -0.21
C ASN A 170 18.89 10.92 0.81
N ALA A 171 19.14 11.06 2.12
CA ALA A 171 18.67 10.12 3.15
C ALA A 171 17.16 10.10 3.43
N ILE A 172 16.33 10.80 2.65
CA ILE A 172 14.89 10.97 2.97
C ILE A 172 14.10 9.69 2.71
N GLY A 173 14.45 8.95 1.67
CA GLY A 173 13.67 7.80 1.26
C GLY A 173 14.18 7.13 0.00
N PHE A 174 13.59 5.97 -0.28
CA PHE A 174 13.87 5.19 -1.47
C PHE A 174 13.10 5.76 -2.67
N ARG A 175 13.62 5.63 -3.89
CA ARG A 175 13.01 6.21 -5.09
C ARG A 175 12.50 5.12 -6.03
N GLY A 176 11.43 5.45 -6.73
CA GLY A 176 10.93 4.67 -7.85
C GLY A 176 10.21 5.57 -8.83
N GLN A 177 9.50 4.97 -9.78
CA GLN A 177 8.64 5.67 -10.70
C GLN A 177 7.41 4.82 -10.99
N PHE A 178 6.32 5.47 -11.37
CA PHE A 178 5.19 4.78 -11.99
C PHE A 178 4.84 5.43 -13.32
N ALA A 179 4.09 4.70 -14.13
CA ALA A 179 3.43 5.20 -15.31
C ALA A 179 2.07 4.53 -15.50
N ARG A 180 1.28 5.13 -16.38
CA ARG A 180 0.07 4.52 -16.92
C ARG A 180 0.27 4.29 -18.42
N CYS A 181 -0.23 3.18 -18.96
CA CYS A 181 -0.25 2.98 -20.41
C CYS A 181 -1.45 3.69 -21.05
N ARG A 182 -1.56 3.66 -22.38
CA ARG A 182 -2.73 4.23 -23.11
C ARG A 182 -4.07 3.60 -22.74
N ASN A 183 -4.05 2.33 -22.29
CA ASN A 183 -5.23 1.63 -21.76
C ASN A 183 -5.45 1.90 -20.26
N LYS A 184 -4.74 2.88 -19.68
CA LYS A 184 -4.82 3.30 -18.27
C LYS A 184 -4.36 2.27 -17.24
N HIS A 185 -3.76 1.16 -17.65
CA HIS A 185 -3.11 0.24 -16.71
C HIS A 185 -1.98 0.94 -15.96
N PHE A 186 -2.01 0.83 -14.63
CA PHE A 186 -0.98 1.32 -13.74
C PHE A 186 0.13 0.27 -13.57
N TYR A 187 1.38 0.72 -13.58
CA TYR A 187 2.52 -0.09 -13.18
C TYR A 187 3.66 0.79 -12.71
N TYR A 188 4.50 0.22 -11.84
CA TYR A 188 5.59 0.96 -11.21
C TYR A 188 6.86 0.12 -11.15
N TRP A 189 7.99 0.79 -11.00
CA TRP A 189 9.32 0.17 -10.93
C TRP A 189 10.24 1.00 -10.03
N THR A 190 11.32 0.36 -9.62
CA THR A 190 12.31 0.95 -8.70
C THR A 190 13.70 1.03 -9.27
N THR A 191 14.00 0.14 -10.20
CA THR A 191 15.31 -0.04 -10.81
C THR A 191 15.19 0.22 -12.29
N GLU A 192 14.69 -0.76 -13.04
CA GLU A 192 14.59 -0.73 -14.49
C GLU A 192 13.17 -0.48 -14.94
N ARG A 193 13.02 0.49 -15.86
CA ARG A 193 11.75 0.80 -16.49
C ARG A 193 11.36 -0.34 -17.43
N PRO A 194 10.16 -0.93 -17.29
CA PRO A 194 9.64 -1.87 -18.26
C PRO A 194 9.57 -1.23 -19.66
N ALA A 195 10.02 -1.95 -20.69
CA ALA A 195 9.96 -1.46 -22.07
C ALA A 195 8.52 -1.25 -22.55
N VAL A 196 7.61 -2.10 -22.07
CA VAL A 196 6.17 -2.08 -22.36
C VAL A 196 5.37 -2.29 -21.08
N CYS A 197 4.07 -1.97 -21.14
CA CYS A 197 3.13 -2.24 -20.07
C CYS A 197 3.10 -3.75 -19.76
N PRO A 198 3.30 -4.17 -18.50
CA PRO A 198 3.32 -5.58 -18.13
C PRO A 198 1.94 -6.26 -18.25
N ILE A 199 0.86 -5.47 -18.34
CA ILE A 199 -0.52 -5.98 -18.40
C ILE A 199 -0.96 -6.21 -19.85
N CYS A 200 -0.75 -5.23 -20.74
CA CYS A 200 -1.28 -5.28 -22.11
C CYS A 200 -0.22 -5.19 -23.23
N GLY A 201 1.06 -4.99 -22.89
CA GLY A 201 2.13 -4.88 -23.87
C GLY A 201 2.21 -3.55 -24.63
N ASP A 202 1.34 -2.58 -24.33
CA ASP A 202 1.40 -1.23 -24.94
C ASP A 202 2.50 -0.35 -24.34
N GLU A 203 2.89 0.69 -25.06
CA GLU A 203 3.84 1.69 -24.57
C GLU A 203 3.27 2.50 -23.38
N ALA A 204 4.17 2.90 -22.49
CA ALA A 204 3.88 3.90 -21.46
C ALA A 204 3.41 5.21 -22.11
N ASP A 205 2.43 5.88 -21.52
CA ASP A 205 2.18 7.29 -21.85
C ASP A 205 3.27 8.14 -21.17
N PRO A 206 4.17 8.81 -21.91
CA PRO A 206 5.24 9.61 -21.33
C PRO A 206 4.74 10.71 -20.39
N GLY A 207 3.53 11.24 -20.62
CA GLY A 207 2.94 12.29 -19.79
C GLY A 207 2.49 11.80 -18.41
N THR A 208 2.43 10.49 -18.20
CA THR A 208 1.97 9.86 -16.95
C THR A 208 3.11 9.41 -16.05
N VAL A 209 4.36 9.53 -16.50
CA VAL A 209 5.52 9.14 -15.69
C VAL A 209 5.63 10.09 -14.51
N ARG A 210 5.70 9.52 -13.30
CA ARG A 210 5.86 10.27 -12.04
C ARG A 210 6.95 9.63 -11.20
N ASN A 211 7.65 10.45 -10.42
CA ASN A 211 8.68 9.99 -9.50
C ASN A 211 8.07 9.66 -8.15
N LEU A 212 8.33 8.46 -7.65
CA LEU A 212 7.93 8.01 -6.34
C LEU A 212 9.04 8.25 -5.32
N LEU A 213 8.66 8.62 -4.11
CA LEU A 213 9.50 8.63 -2.93
C LEU A 213 8.84 7.82 -1.83
N PHE A 214 9.58 6.84 -1.31
CA PHE A 214 9.17 6.00 -0.19
C PHE A 214 9.87 6.50 1.08
N PRO A 215 9.20 7.30 1.94
CA PRO A 215 9.83 7.86 3.14
C PRO A 215 10.38 6.76 4.03
N ARG A 216 11.64 6.89 4.48
CA ARG A 216 12.30 5.84 5.26
C ARG A 216 12.01 5.93 6.75
N TYR A 217 11.98 7.16 7.27
CA TYR A 217 11.97 7.40 8.72
C TYR A 217 10.63 7.96 9.22
N GLY A 218 9.63 8.05 8.35
CA GLY A 218 8.36 8.68 8.67
C GLY A 218 8.33 10.17 8.36
N PHE A 219 7.41 10.82 9.06
CA PHE A 219 7.01 12.20 8.91
C PHE A 219 7.29 12.95 10.20
N THR A 220 7.22 14.28 10.17
CA THR A 220 7.43 15.11 11.35
C THR A 220 6.61 16.39 11.28
N SER A 221 6.14 16.87 12.44
CA SER A 221 5.73 18.26 12.60
C SER A 221 6.96 19.17 12.71
N ALA A 222 6.76 20.49 12.71
CA ALA A 222 7.82 21.47 12.91
C ALA A 222 7.75 22.08 14.32
N GLU A 223 8.90 22.45 14.88
CA GLU A 223 9.00 23.06 16.21
C GLU A 223 8.39 24.48 16.22
N TRP A 224 8.50 25.21 15.11
CA TRP A 224 7.82 26.49 14.90
C TRP A 224 6.30 26.38 14.67
N ASP A 225 5.74 25.17 14.53
CA ASP A 225 4.30 24.89 14.38
C ASP A 225 3.81 23.94 15.47
N PRO A 226 3.78 24.39 16.73
CA PRO A 226 3.42 23.53 17.86
C PRO A 226 1.94 23.11 17.82
N PRO A 227 1.59 21.94 18.39
CA PRO A 227 0.21 21.49 18.47
C PRO A 227 -0.70 22.49 19.19
N TYR A 228 -1.92 22.69 18.67
CA TYR A 228 -2.89 23.66 19.20
C TYR A 228 -4.27 23.06 19.40
N TYR A 229 -5.13 23.68 20.22
CA TYR A 229 -6.49 23.17 20.45
C TYR A 229 -7.42 23.48 19.27
N GLY A 230 -8.15 22.46 18.80
CA GLY A 230 -9.15 22.62 17.74
C GLY A 230 -9.77 21.28 17.34
N THR A 231 -10.72 21.32 16.40
CA THR A 231 -11.47 20.13 15.96
C THR A 231 -11.54 19.95 14.45
N ASP A 232 -11.26 21.01 13.68
CA ASP A 232 -11.30 20.95 12.22
C ASP A 232 -9.92 20.55 11.69
N ILE A 233 -9.90 19.63 10.72
CA ILE A 233 -8.64 19.07 10.19
C ILE A 233 -8.63 19.15 8.66
N GLU A 234 -7.49 19.57 8.13
CA GLU A 234 -7.23 19.58 6.69
C GLU A 234 -6.47 18.32 6.26
N ARG A 235 -6.80 17.81 5.06
CA ARG A 235 -6.13 16.67 4.43
C ARG A 235 -5.55 17.12 3.10
N VAL A 236 -4.33 16.68 2.82
CA VAL A 236 -3.64 16.98 1.55
C VAL A 236 -3.77 15.81 0.60
N GLY A 237 -4.29 16.09 -0.59
CA GLY A 237 -4.47 15.12 -1.66
C GLY A 237 -5.32 13.92 -1.25
N GLN A 238 -5.16 12.83 -1.99
CA GLN A 238 -5.82 11.56 -1.72
C GLN A 238 -4.81 10.43 -1.85
N ALA A 239 -4.88 9.48 -0.91
CA ALA A 239 -4.14 8.24 -1.02
C ALA A 239 -4.85 7.29 -1.99
N GLU A 240 -4.15 6.87 -3.04
CA GLU A 240 -4.59 5.84 -3.99
C GLU A 240 -3.87 4.51 -3.69
N VAL A 241 -4.57 3.40 -3.92
CA VAL A 241 -4.03 2.04 -3.80
C VAL A 241 -3.99 1.39 -5.18
N GLN A 242 -2.87 0.77 -5.52
CA GLN A 242 -2.68 0.04 -6.78
C GLN A 242 -1.93 -1.26 -6.51
N THR A 243 -2.08 -2.24 -7.41
CA THR A 243 -1.29 -3.47 -7.36
C THR A 243 -0.90 -3.92 -8.76
N ILE A 244 0.31 -4.47 -8.89
CA ILE A 244 0.79 -5.14 -10.11
C ILE A 244 0.94 -6.64 -9.92
N THR A 245 0.65 -7.16 -8.72
CA THR A 245 0.86 -8.56 -8.34
C THR A 245 0.25 -9.55 -9.34
N PHE A 246 -0.97 -9.27 -9.79
CA PHE A 246 -1.72 -10.16 -10.68
C PHE A 246 -1.44 -9.93 -12.18
N SER A 247 -0.61 -8.93 -12.53
CA SER A 247 -0.27 -8.61 -13.92
C SER A 247 0.77 -9.53 -14.54
N GLN A 248 1.61 -10.16 -13.71
CA GLN A 248 2.69 -11.01 -14.19
C GLN A 248 2.16 -12.43 -14.40
N THR A 249 2.63 -13.13 -15.44
CA THR A 249 2.24 -14.52 -15.76
C THR A 249 3.19 -15.57 -15.16
N THR A 250 4.06 -15.15 -14.25
CA THR A 250 5.00 -16.04 -13.55
C THR A 250 4.25 -16.99 -12.62
N ASN A 251 4.70 -18.24 -12.56
CA ASN A 251 4.30 -19.18 -11.52
C ASN A 251 4.90 -18.72 -10.19
N ASP A 252 4.18 -17.84 -9.49
CA ASP A 252 4.58 -17.14 -8.27
C ASP A 252 3.91 -17.73 -7.02
N GLY A 253 3.46 -18.98 -7.11
CA GLY A 253 2.81 -19.70 -6.01
C GLY A 253 1.35 -19.32 -5.77
N ARG A 254 0.75 -18.40 -6.55
CA ARG A 254 -0.65 -18.03 -6.38
C ARG A 254 -1.59 -19.22 -6.61
N LEU A 255 -2.67 -19.28 -5.84
CA LEU A 255 -3.72 -20.28 -6.02
C LEU A 255 -4.70 -19.78 -7.08
N VAL A 256 -4.96 -20.61 -8.09
CA VAL A 256 -5.84 -20.25 -9.22
C VAL A 256 -7.01 -21.21 -9.30
N GLU A 257 -8.23 -20.67 -9.24
CA GLU A 257 -9.46 -21.40 -9.44
C GLU A 257 -10.19 -20.87 -10.68
N ARG A 258 -10.33 -21.73 -11.71
CA ARG A 258 -11.08 -21.41 -12.94
C ARG A 258 -12.53 -21.79 -12.77
N ASP A 259 -13.40 -21.05 -13.46
CA ASP A 259 -14.86 -21.19 -13.34
C ASP A 259 -15.32 -21.09 -11.87
N PHE A 260 -14.70 -20.16 -11.13
CA PHE A 260 -14.88 -19.97 -9.70
C PHE A 260 -16.37 -19.86 -9.35
N ALA A 261 -16.76 -20.45 -8.22
CA ALA A 261 -18.16 -20.48 -7.77
C ALA A 261 -19.15 -21.14 -8.78
N GLY A 262 -18.63 -21.93 -9.72
CA GLY A 262 -19.41 -22.52 -10.81
C GLY A 262 -19.87 -21.49 -11.84
N VAL A 263 -19.19 -20.35 -11.95
CA VAL A 263 -19.45 -19.29 -12.93
C VAL A 263 -18.46 -19.43 -14.07
N SER A 264 -18.96 -19.82 -15.25
CA SER A 264 -18.10 -20.02 -16.42
C SER A 264 -17.38 -18.73 -16.83
N GLY A 265 -16.06 -18.80 -16.92
CA GLY A 265 -15.18 -17.70 -17.29
C GLY A 265 -14.71 -16.79 -16.14
N LEU A 266 -15.24 -16.96 -14.93
CA LEU A 266 -14.76 -16.26 -13.74
C LEU A 266 -13.51 -16.96 -13.21
N VAL A 267 -12.40 -16.23 -13.09
CA VAL A 267 -11.15 -16.78 -12.54
C VAL A 267 -10.84 -16.10 -11.22
N ALA A 268 -10.67 -16.88 -10.16
CA ALA A 268 -10.19 -16.40 -8.88
C ALA A 268 -8.70 -16.70 -8.73
N GLN A 269 -7.92 -15.71 -8.29
CA GLN A 269 -6.50 -15.84 -7.99
C GLN A 269 -6.24 -15.32 -6.59
N TYR A 270 -5.71 -16.16 -5.71
CA TYR A 270 -5.35 -15.79 -4.35
C TYR A 270 -3.83 -15.77 -4.18
N LYS A 271 -3.32 -14.74 -3.52
CA LYS A 271 -1.90 -14.61 -3.13
C LYS A 271 -1.80 -14.03 -1.72
N GLU A 272 -0.99 -14.69 -0.88
CA GLU A 272 -0.79 -14.36 0.55
C GLU A 272 0.14 -13.13 0.74
N ASP A 273 1.14 -13.01 -0.13
CA ASP A 273 2.15 -11.94 -0.16
C ASP A 273 1.86 -10.93 -1.28
N ALA A 274 0.59 -10.58 -1.53
CA ALA A 274 0.27 -9.64 -2.59
C ALA A 274 0.78 -8.24 -2.23
N GLU A 275 1.53 -7.63 -3.15
CA GLU A 275 2.09 -6.30 -2.95
C GLU A 275 1.07 -5.22 -3.36
N LEU A 276 0.81 -4.29 -2.44
CA LEU A 276 0.04 -3.09 -2.65
C LEU A 276 0.98 -1.89 -2.63
N LEU A 277 0.85 -1.02 -3.64
CA LEU A 277 1.43 0.30 -3.65
C LEU A 277 0.37 1.30 -3.21
N VAL A 278 0.65 2.02 -2.14
CA VAL A 278 -0.14 3.18 -1.73
C VAL A 278 0.66 4.43 -2.06
N PHE A 279 0.00 5.44 -2.63
CA PHE A 279 0.66 6.70 -2.92
C PHE A 279 -0.28 7.90 -2.82
N ASN A 280 0.28 9.08 -2.57
CA ASN A 280 -0.42 10.36 -2.53
C ASN A 280 0.31 11.37 -3.42
N GLU A 281 -0.42 11.96 -4.37
CA GLU A 281 0.11 12.90 -5.37
C GLU A 281 -0.03 14.38 -4.96
N GLY A 282 -0.49 14.67 -3.74
CA GLY A 282 -0.77 16.03 -3.27
C GLY A 282 -2.09 16.60 -3.81
N ASP A 283 -2.42 17.83 -3.45
CA ASP A 283 -3.73 18.45 -3.74
C ASP A 283 -4.00 18.58 -5.25
N TYR A 284 -2.95 18.85 -6.02
CA TYR A 284 -3.05 19.08 -7.47
C TYR A 284 -2.51 17.92 -8.31
N GLN A 285 -2.22 16.77 -7.70
CA GLN A 285 -1.62 15.61 -8.36
C GLN A 285 -0.26 15.90 -9.04
N GLN A 286 0.50 16.83 -8.45
CA GLN A 286 1.82 17.27 -8.94
C GLN A 286 2.98 16.75 -8.06
N GLY A 287 2.67 15.99 -7.01
CA GLY A 287 3.61 15.52 -6.01
C GLY A 287 3.91 16.57 -4.94
N PHE A 288 5.05 16.41 -4.28
CA PHE A 288 5.51 17.24 -3.18
C PHE A 288 6.88 17.85 -3.51
N ALA A 289 7.07 19.11 -3.07
CA ALA A 289 8.37 19.74 -2.98
C ALA A 289 8.97 19.44 -1.61
N ILE A 290 10.24 19.03 -1.56
CA ILE A 290 10.89 18.54 -0.33
C ILE A 290 12.27 19.18 -0.17
N CYS A 291 12.50 19.86 0.94
CA CYS A 291 13.78 20.44 1.32
C CYS A 291 14.77 19.33 1.69
N LEU A 292 15.87 19.23 0.94
CA LEU A 292 16.92 18.24 1.17
C LEU A 292 17.75 18.54 2.43
N LYS A 293 17.73 19.79 2.92
CA LYS A 293 18.44 20.19 4.15
C LYS A 293 17.74 19.68 5.40
N CYS A 294 16.49 20.09 5.64
CA CYS A 294 15.76 19.81 6.87
C CYS A 294 14.59 18.82 6.73
N GLY A 295 14.16 18.47 5.52
CA GLY A 295 13.01 17.59 5.29
C GLY A 295 11.65 18.29 5.17
N TYR A 296 11.59 19.62 5.29
CA TYR A 296 10.34 20.39 5.09
C TYR A 296 9.71 20.06 3.74
N ALA A 297 8.41 19.85 3.71
CA ALA A 297 7.73 19.46 2.48
C ALA A 297 6.32 20.03 2.40
N GLU A 298 5.89 20.32 1.17
CA GLU A 298 4.56 20.82 0.85
C GLU A 298 4.09 20.25 -0.49
N SER A 299 2.76 20.17 -0.66
CA SER A 299 2.17 19.82 -1.95
C SER A 299 2.61 20.82 -3.02
N GLU A 300 3.00 20.31 -4.19
CA GLU A 300 3.33 21.13 -5.34
C GLU A 300 2.09 21.93 -5.81
N PRO A 301 2.25 23.16 -6.31
CA PRO A 301 1.16 23.94 -6.88
C PRO A 301 0.67 23.30 -8.19
N GLU A 302 -0.50 23.72 -8.68
CA GLU A 302 -1.11 23.22 -9.93
C GLU A 302 -0.16 23.24 -11.13
N THR A 303 0.70 24.26 -11.21
CA THR A 303 1.73 24.39 -12.26
C THR A 303 3.13 24.41 -11.64
N PRO A 304 3.75 23.24 -11.38
CA PRO A 304 5.05 23.17 -10.74
C PRO A 304 6.18 23.53 -11.73
N GLY A 305 7.17 24.25 -11.24
CA GLY A 305 8.40 24.57 -11.96
C GLY A 305 9.55 23.62 -11.60
N ASP A 306 10.77 24.06 -11.87
CA ASP A 306 12.00 23.37 -11.45
C ASP A 306 12.86 24.29 -10.58
N GLY A 307 13.66 23.71 -9.69
CA GLY A 307 14.46 24.46 -8.74
C GLY A 307 13.60 25.42 -7.90
N ARG A 308 13.90 26.72 -7.96
CA ARG A 308 13.14 27.78 -7.26
C ARG A 308 11.90 28.26 -8.00
N VAL A 309 11.73 27.90 -9.27
CA VAL A 309 10.62 28.37 -10.09
C VAL A 309 9.33 27.70 -9.63
N SER A 310 8.29 28.51 -9.42
CA SER A 310 6.95 28.04 -9.03
C SER A 310 7.00 27.03 -7.88
N LEU A 311 7.73 27.35 -6.81
CA LEU A 311 7.67 26.61 -5.55
C LEU A 311 6.34 26.90 -4.84
N PRO A 312 5.87 26.01 -3.95
CA PRO A 312 4.75 26.31 -3.08
C PRO A 312 4.95 27.62 -2.30
N ASP A 313 3.86 28.28 -1.98
CA ASP A 313 3.87 29.57 -1.27
C ASP A 313 4.48 29.42 0.12
N GLY A 314 5.44 30.29 0.46
CA GLY A 314 6.15 30.21 1.75
C GLY A 314 7.32 29.21 1.77
N PHE A 315 7.36 28.24 0.85
CA PHE A 315 8.43 27.23 0.80
C PHE A 315 9.83 27.83 0.71
N THR A 316 10.02 28.95 0.02
CA THR A 316 11.36 29.58 -0.09
C THR A 316 11.86 30.20 1.22
N LYS A 317 10.97 30.45 2.18
CA LYS A 317 11.23 31.13 3.45
C LYS A 317 10.98 30.23 4.66
N HIS A 318 10.82 28.92 4.47
CA HIS A 318 10.58 28.00 5.57
C HIS A 318 11.75 27.99 6.55
N ALA A 319 11.44 27.84 7.83
CA ALA A 319 12.43 27.55 8.85
C ALA A 319 12.78 26.07 8.91
N PRO A 320 14.01 25.70 9.34
CA PRO A 320 14.32 24.31 9.67
C PRO A 320 13.25 23.71 10.59
N ILE A 321 12.92 22.44 10.38
CA ILE A 321 11.87 21.74 11.15
C ILE A 321 12.16 21.72 12.65
N ASP A 322 13.43 21.75 13.04
CA ASP A 322 13.95 21.74 14.41
C ASP A 322 14.29 23.14 14.95
N GLU A 323 13.81 24.20 14.29
CA GLU A 323 13.98 25.57 14.73
C GLU A 323 12.64 26.10 15.26
N GLU A 324 12.66 26.72 16.44
CA GLU A 324 11.47 27.32 17.06
C GLU A 324 11.03 28.61 16.35
N LYS A 325 12.00 29.34 15.77
CA LYS A 325 11.77 30.65 15.14
C LYS A 325 11.48 30.51 13.65
N ASP A 326 10.22 30.72 13.28
CA ASP A 326 9.68 30.65 11.91
C ASP A 326 10.36 31.59 10.88
N TRP A 327 10.98 32.68 11.32
CA TRP A 327 11.62 33.66 10.45
C TRP A 327 13.06 33.30 10.01
N LYS A 328 13.66 32.26 10.60
CA LYS A 328 15.01 31.82 10.24
C LYS A 328 14.95 30.91 9.02
N ASN A 329 15.35 31.39 7.86
CA ASN A 329 15.37 30.56 6.65
C ASN A 329 16.31 29.35 6.76
N CYS A 330 15.84 28.17 6.34
CA CYS A 330 16.64 26.95 6.32
C CYS A 330 17.84 27.00 5.36
N TRP A 331 17.73 27.81 4.31
CA TRP A 331 18.76 27.99 3.31
C TRP A 331 18.87 29.45 2.86
N LYS A 332 19.98 29.75 2.19
CA LYS A 332 20.20 31.08 1.62
C LYS A 332 19.33 31.31 0.38
N SER A 333 19.15 32.57 0.02
CA SER A 333 18.30 33.01 -1.10
C SER A 333 18.85 32.63 -2.48
N ASP A 334 20.12 32.25 -2.60
CA ASP A 334 20.78 31.79 -3.81
C ASP A 334 20.79 30.27 -3.97
N GLU A 335 20.42 29.51 -2.93
CA GLU A 335 20.39 28.05 -2.94
C GLU A 335 19.00 27.50 -3.32
N ALA A 336 18.94 26.23 -3.75
CA ALA A 336 17.67 25.54 -3.98
C ALA A 336 17.80 24.02 -3.80
N PRO A 337 18.20 23.52 -2.63
CA PRO A 337 18.36 22.09 -2.41
C PRO A 337 17.00 21.43 -2.19
N VAL A 338 16.18 21.42 -3.24
CA VAL A 338 14.79 20.94 -3.24
C VAL A 338 14.68 19.73 -4.15
N MET A 339 14.05 18.67 -3.66
CA MET A 339 13.52 17.58 -4.48
C MET A 339 12.09 17.94 -4.88
N ARG A 340 11.80 17.98 -6.18
CA ARG A 340 10.51 18.45 -6.72
C ARG A 340 9.71 17.29 -7.31
N LYS A 341 8.40 17.47 -7.41
CA LYS A 341 7.49 16.57 -8.14
C LYS A 341 7.56 15.11 -7.68
N MET A 342 7.70 14.91 -6.36
CA MET A 342 7.81 13.60 -5.75
C MET A 342 6.45 13.15 -5.23
N VAL A 343 5.92 12.06 -5.75
CA VAL A 343 4.74 11.39 -5.21
C VAL A 343 5.17 10.55 -4.01
N LEU A 344 4.56 10.76 -2.85
CA LEU A 344 4.90 10.02 -1.64
C LEU A 344 4.22 8.65 -1.67
N ALA A 345 4.95 7.59 -1.38
CA ALA A 345 4.48 6.22 -1.52
C ALA A 345 4.96 5.27 -0.41
N ALA A 346 4.26 4.15 -0.28
CA ALA A 346 4.53 3.08 0.67
C ALA A 346 4.14 1.76 0.00
N ARG A 347 4.76 0.68 0.45
CA ARG A 347 4.40 -0.68 0.05
C ARG A 347 3.92 -1.46 1.23
N GLU A 348 2.91 -2.27 0.98
CA GLU A 348 2.39 -3.21 1.96
C GLU A 348 2.20 -4.55 1.28
N THR A 349 2.57 -5.62 1.98
CA THR A 349 2.29 -7.00 1.56
C THR A 349 1.12 -7.50 2.38
N THR A 350 0.12 -8.07 1.74
CA THR A 350 -1.08 -8.59 2.41
C THR A 350 -1.74 -9.68 1.58
N ASP A 351 -2.66 -10.41 2.19
CA ASP A 351 -3.49 -11.39 1.48
C ASP A 351 -4.42 -10.66 0.50
N ALA A 352 -4.43 -11.08 -0.76
CA ALA A 352 -5.34 -10.54 -1.76
C ALA A 352 -5.98 -11.63 -2.63
N LEU A 353 -7.25 -11.40 -2.95
CA LEU A 353 -8.07 -12.18 -3.85
C LEU A 353 -8.43 -11.34 -5.08
N TYR A 354 -7.91 -11.74 -6.24
CA TYR A 354 -8.21 -11.16 -7.54
C TYR A 354 -9.29 -11.98 -8.25
N LEU A 355 -10.39 -11.34 -8.60
CA LEU A 355 -11.52 -11.90 -9.34
C LEU A 355 -11.55 -11.32 -10.75
N ASP A 356 -11.17 -12.14 -11.72
CA ASP A 356 -11.15 -11.79 -13.13
C ASP A 356 -12.51 -12.08 -13.78
N PHE A 357 -13.21 -11.02 -14.18
CA PHE A 357 -14.48 -11.15 -14.88
C PHE A 357 -14.32 -11.15 -16.40
N SER A 358 -13.11 -11.01 -16.93
CA SER A 358 -12.89 -10.83 -18.37
C SER A 358 -13.36 -12.02 -19.22
N GLY A 359 -13.25 -13.24 -18.69
CA GLY A 359 -13.72 -14.46 -19.34
C GLY A 359 -15.24 -14.68 -19.26
N CYS A 360 -15.96 -13.86 -18.47
CA CYS A 360 -17.39 -14.05 -18.25
C CYS A 360 -18.22 -13.71 -19.50
N ARG A 361 -19.33 -14.43 -19.68
CA ARG A 361 -20.26 -14.21 -20.81
C ARG A 361 -20.93 -12.83 -20.82
N VAL A 362 -21.04 -12.21 -19.65
CA VAL A 362 -21.66 -10.89 -19.47
C VAL A 362 -20.52 -9.89 -19.40
N ARG A 363 -20.53 -8.88 -20.26
CA ARG A 363 -19.54 -7.80 -20.20
C ARG A 363 -19.97 -6.73 -19.20
N MET A 364 -18.99 -6.13 -18.54
CA MET A 364 -19.18 -4.93 -17.74
C MET A 364 -19.11 -3.68 -18.64
N ASP A 365 -19.53 -2.52 -18.12
CA ASP A 365 -19.45 -1.25 -18.83
C ASP A 365 -17.99 -0.76 -19.00
N GLU A 366 -17.75 0.05 -20.02
CA GLU A 366 -16.41 0.57 -20.35
C GLU A 366 -15.88 1.58 -19.32
N GLU A 367 -16.76 2.17 -18.52
CA GLU A 367 -16.41 3.17 -17.51
C GLU A 367 -16.02 2.53 -16.17
N GLY A 368 -16.22 1.21 -16.02
CA GLY A 368 -15.90 0.45 -14.82
C GLY A 368 -16.86 0.68 -13.65
N LYS A 369 -18.04 1.26 -13.89
CA LYS A 369 -19.02 1.53 -12.83
C LYS A 369 -19.62 0.27 -12.25
N THR A 370 -19.96 -0.69 -13.11
CA THR A 370 -20.44 -2.02 -12.72
C THR A 370 -19.35 -2.76 -11.94
N ALA A 371 -18.11 -2.74 -12.42
CA ALA A 371 -16.97 -3.36 -11.72
C ALA A 371 -16.79 -2.77 -10.32
N THR A 372 -16.80 -1.44 -10.22
CA THR A 372 -16.65 -0.71 -8.95
C THR A 372 -17.79 -1.05 -7.99
N THR A 373 -19.03 -1.03 -8.48
CA THR A 373 -20.21 -1.36 -7.69
C THR A 373 -20.21 -2.82 -7.23
N VAL A 374 -19.85 -3.76 -8.10
CA VAL A 374 -19.70 -5.19 -7.75
C VAL A 374 -18.61 -5.36 -6.71
N GLY A 375 -17.48 -4.66 -6.84
CA GLY A 375 -16.39 -4.70 -5.87
C GLY A 375 -16.83 -4.29 -4.46
N TYR A 376 -17.45 -3.12 -4.31
CA TYR A 376 -17.97 -2.69 -3.00
C TYR A 376 -19.07 -3.60 -2.47
N ALA A 377 -19.92 -4.16 -3.34
CA ALA A 377 -20.93 -5.12 -2.93
C ALA A 377 -20.30 -6.41 -2.38
N LEU A 378 -19.27 -6.93 -3.05
CA LEU A 378 -18.52 -8.11 -2.64
C LEU A 378 -17.79 -7.87 -1.31
N GLN A 379 -17.16 -6.71 -1.14
CA GLN A 379 -16.53 -6.28 0.11
C GLN A 379 -17.54 -6.28 1.27
N GLN A 380 -18.70 -5.63 1.10
CA GLN A 380 -19.71 -5.62 2.15
C GLN A 380 -20.28 -7.01 2.46
N ALA A 381 -20.51 -7.83 1.43
CA ALA A 381 -20.97 -9.20 1.60
C ALA A 381 -19.95 -10.04 2.38
N ALA A 382 -18.66 -9.86 2.08
CA ALA A 382 -17.57 -10.49 2.78
C ALA A 382 -17.57 -10.11 4.26
N CYS A 383 -17.58 -8.82 4.57
CA CYS A 383 -17.57 -8.33 5.96
C CYS A 383 -18.79 -8.81 6.75
N ARG A 384 -19.99 -8.85 6.14
CA ARG A 384 -21.20 -9.39 6.80
C ARG A 384 -21.15 -10.90 7.03
N LEU A 385 -20.55 -11.67 6.11
CA LEU A 385 -20.42 -13.12 6.25
C LEU A 385 -19.34 -13.53 7.25
N LEU A 386 -18.26 -12.73 7.34
CA LEU A 386 -17.15 -12.93 8.27
C LEU A 386 -17.37 -12.25 9.63
N GLU A 387 -18.43 -11.44 9.76
CA GLU A 387 -18.76 -10.68 10.97
C GLU A 387 -17.64 -9.69 11.40
N ILE A 388 -17.02 -9.04 10.42
CA ILE A 388 -15.95 -8.05 10.60
C ILE A 388 -16.36 -6.66 10.12
N ASP A 389 -15.59 -5.64 10.51
CA ASP A 389 -15.82 -4.27 10.07
C ASP A 389 -15.48 -4.10 8.57
N THR A 390 -16.17 -3.20 7.86
CA THR A 390 -15.91 -2.96 6.44
C THR A 390 -14.50 -2.45 6.15
N ARG A 391 -13.85 -1.85 7.16
CA ARG A 391 -12.48 -1.37 7.09
C ARG A 391 -11.43 -2.49 7.10
N GLU A 392 -11.80 -3.73 7.42
CA GLU A 392 -10.86 -4.87 7.46
C GLU A 392 -10.55 -5.44 6.07
N ILE A 393 -11.38 -5.14 5.06
CA ILE A 393 -11.18 -5.60 3.68
C ILE A 393 -11.19 -4.40 2.75
N GLY A 394 -10.11 -4.16 2.03
CA GLY A 394 -10.05 -3.14 0.99
C GLY A 394 -10.49 -3.67 -0.38
N VAL A 395 -10.86 -2.76 -1.27
CA VAL A 395 -11.29 -3.09 -2.65
C VAL A 395 -10.60 -2.20 -3.67
N LEU A 396 -10.21 -2.80 -4.80
CA LEU A 396 -9.64 -2.14 -5.97
C LEU A 396 -10.25 -2.73 -7.25
N THR A 397 -10.46 -1.89 -8.26
CA THR A 397 -10.88 -2.34 -9.59
C THR A 397 -9.79 -2.09 -10.60
N LEU A 398 -9.53 -3.11 -11.43
CA LEU A 398 -8.50 -3.10 -12.44
C LEU A 398 -9.13 -3.32 -13.81
N ASN A 399 -8.75 -2.52 -14.80
CA ASN A 399 -8.93 -2.92 -16.18
C ASN A 399 -7.82 -3.93 -16.52
N VAL A 400 -8.18 -5.03 -17.19
CA VAL A 400 -7.28 -6.17 -17.41
C VAL A 400 -7.20 -6.59 -18.87
N GLY A 401 -7.86 -5.85 -19.77
CA GLY A 401 -7.88 -6.14 -21.19
C GLY A 401 -7.13 -5.11 -22.02
N THR A 402 -6.98 -5.36 -23.31
CA THR A 402 -6.59 -4.33 -24.29
C THR A 402 -7.77 -3.41 -24.67
N ASP A 403 -8.96 -3.66 -24.12
CA ASP A 403 -10.15 -2.85 -24.29
C ASP A 403 -10.69 -2.36 -22.92
N ARG A 404 -11.65 -1.45 -22.96
CA ARG A 404 -12.18 -0.83 -21.73
C ARG A 404 -13.22 -1.68 -20.99
N ALA A 405 -13.59 -2.86 -21.50
CA ALA A 405 -14.74 -3.64 -21.00
C ALA A 405 -14.35 -4.87 -20.14
N HIS A 406 -13.06 -5.23 -20.10
CA HIS A 406 -12.57 -6.32 -19.26
C HIS A 406 -12.05 -5.80 -17.92
N TRP A 407 -12.70 -6.26 -16.85
CA TRP A 407 -12.45 -5.78 -15.49
C TRP A 407 -12.17 -6.94 -14.53
N ALA A 408 -11.35 -6.65 -13.54
CA ALA A 408 -11.16 -7.46 -12.36
C ALA A 408 -11.44 -6.65 -11.10
N VAL A 409 -11.82 -7.36 -10.04
CA VAL A 409 -11.96 -6.84 -8.68
C VAL A 409 -10.88 -7.49 -7.83
N VAL A 410 -10.09 -6.67 -7.13
CA VAL A 410 -9.15 -7.14 -6.11
C VAL A 410 -9.71 -6.78 -4.75
N LEU A 411 -9.85 -7.80 -3.90
CA LEU A 411 -10.11 -7.63 -2.47
C LEU A 411 -8.83 -7.97 -1.72
N TYR A 412 -8.51 -7.21 -0.69
CA TYR A 412 -7.29 -7.41 0.09
C TYR A 412 -7.57 -7.19 1.57
N ASP A 413 -6.83 -7.90 2.41
CA ASP A 413 -6.90 -7.70 3.85
C ASP A 413 -6.25 -6.36 4.19
N ASN A 414 -6.97 -5.49 4.89
CA ASN A 414 -6.50 -4.15 5.23
C ASN A 414 -5.60 -4.13 6.47
N VAL A 415 -4.78 -5.17 6.60
CA VAL A 415 -3.87 -5.40 7.69
C VAL A 415 -2.54 -5.90 7.12
N PRO A 416 -1.41 -5.25 7.43
CA PRO A 416 -0.11 -5.69 6.92
C PRO A 416 0.18 -7.14 7.30
N GLY A 417 0.56 -7.93 6.30
CA GLY A 417 0.86 -9.35 6.44
C GLY A 417 -0.35 -10.28 6.25
N GLY A 418 -1.57 -9.75 6.08
CA GLY A 418 -2.77 -10.55 5.89
C GLY A 418 -3.39 -11.04 7.20
N ALA A 419 -4.72 -11.10 7.24
CA ALA A 419 -5.50 -11.66 8.35
C ALA A 419 -6.19 -12.99 7.94
N GLY A 420 -6.01 -13.44 6.69
CA GLY A 420 -6.65 -14.62 6.12
C GLY A 420 -8.09 -14.41 5.66
N HIS A 421 -8.62 -13.18 5.67
CA HIS A 421 -10.02 -12.93 5.31
C HIS A 421 -10.29 -13.27 3.84
N THR A 422 -9.46 -12.75 2.93
CA THR A 422 -9.57 -13.05 1.50
C THR A 422 -9.37 -14.54 1.17
N ARG A 423 -8.54 -15.26 1.96
CA ARG A 423 -8.39 -16.71 1.85
C ARG A 423 -9.69 -17.44 2.19
N GLU A 424 -10.37 -17.01 3.25
CA GLU A 424 -11.65 -17.57 3.67
C GLU A 424 -12.76 -17.29 2.63
N LEU A 425 -12.77 -16.09 2.03
CA LEU A 425 -13.72 -15.75 0.96
C LEU A 425 -13.59 -16.64 -0.26
N LEU A 426 -12.36 -16.98 -0.65
CA LEU A 426 -12.13 -17.94 -1.74
C LEU A 426 -12.84 -19.27 -1.43
N ALA A 427 -12.73 -19.78 -0.20
CA ALA A 427 -13.37 -21.03 0.22
C ALA A 427 -14.91 -20.94 0.24
N MET A 428 -15.51 -19.76 0.43
CA MET A 428 -16.97 -19.58 0.41
C MET A 428 -17.58 -19.72 -0.99
N GLY A 429 -16.82 -19.42 -2.04
CA GLY A 429 -17.22 -19.61 -3.43
C GLY A 429 -18.59 -19.00 -3.76
N ARG A 430 -19.51 -19.85 -4.22
CA ARG A 430 -20.83 -19.44 -4.73
C ARG A 430 -21.72 -18.78 -3.67
N ARG A 431 -21.64 -19.23 -2.42
CA ARG A 431 -22.43 -18.67 -1.31
C ARG A 431 -22.19 -17.17 -1.18
N TRP A 432 -20.94 -16.73 -1.34
CA TRP A 432 -20.57 -15.33 -1.23
C TRP A 432 -21.13 -14.49 -2.38
N LEU A 433 -21.07 -14.98 -3.62
CA LEU A 433 -21.65 -14.28 -4.78
C LEU A 433 -23.18 -14.17 -4.69
N GLU A 434 -23.85 -15.24 -4.26
CA GLU A 434 -25.31 -15.25 -4.06
C GLU A 434 -25.71 -14.29 -2.92
N TYR A 435 -24.99 -14.30 -1.80
CA TYR A 435 -25.22 -13.37 -0.69
C TYR A 435 -25.03 -11.90 -1.13
N THR A 436 -24.02 -11.63 -1.95
CA THR A 436 -23.77 -10.29 -2.51
C THR A 436 -24.97 -9.77 -3.30
N LEU A 437 -25.54 -10.62 -4.16
CA LEU A 437 -26.72 -10.25 -4.93
C LEU A 437 -27.98 -10.11 -4.04
N GLU A 438 -28.24 -11.11 -3.20
CA GLU A 438 -29.52 -11.27 -2.52
C GLU A 438 -29.66 -10.51 -1.20
N LYS A 439 -28.55 -10.12 -0.57
CA LYS A 439 -28.55 -9.48 0.76
C LYS A 439 -27.89 -8.11 0.79
N VAL A 440 -27.01 -7.80 -0.17
CA VAL A 440 -26.35 -6.49 -0.26
C VAL A 440 -26.99 -5.63 -1.34
N LEU A 441 -27.08 -6.15 -2.58
CA LEU A 441 -27.63 -5.37 -3.68
C LEU A 441 -29.15 -5.32 -3.68
N ILE A 442 -29.84 -6.43 -3.39
CA ILE A 442 -31.31 -6.50 -3.35
C ILE A 442 -31.77 -6.54 -1.89
N ILE A 443 -32.15 -5.39 -1.34
CA ILE A 443 -32.60 -5.29 0.05
C ILE A 443 -34.06 -5.71 0.20
N ASN A 444 -34.96 -5.00 -0.49
CA ASN A 444 -36.39 -5.29 -0.56
C ASN A 444 -36.98 -4.69 -1.85
N GLU A 445 -38.24 -5.03 -2.17
CA GLU A 445 -38.88 -4.59 -3.42
C GLU A 445 -39.01 -3.06 -3.54
N GLU A 446 -39.25 -2.37 -2.44
CA GLU A 446 -39.44 -0.92 -2.43
C GLU A 446 -38.10 -0.22 -2.71
N HIS A 447 -37.06 -0.56 -1.95
CA HIS A 447 -35.70 -0.10 -2.18
C HIS A 447 -35.23 -0.40 -3.60
N ASP A 448 -35.52 -1.60 -4.13
CA ASP A 448 -35.04 -1.99 -5.45
C ASP A 448 -35.62 -1.13 -6.59
N LYS A 449 -36.85 -0.63 -6.40
CA LYS A 449 -37.52 0.27 -7.35
C LYS A 449 -36.91 1.68 -7.38
N PHE A 450 -36.45 2.19 -6.24
CA PHE A 450 -36.04 3.59 -6.11
C PHE A 450 -34.52 3.81 -6.10
N CYS A 451 -33.74 2.89 -5.53
CA CYS A 451 -32.29 3.07 -5.39
C CYS A 451 -31.56 2.72 -6.69
N GLN A 452 -31.08 3.71 -7.44
CA GLN A 452 -30.35 3.47 -8.69
C GLN A 452 -28.83 3.31 -8.50
N ARG A 453 -28.24 4.08 -7.56
CA ARG A 453 -26.77 4.24 -7.43
C ARG A 453 -26.20 3.59 -6.17
N ALA A 454 -26.46 4.18 -5.01
CA ALA A 454 -26.11 3.69 -3.69
C ALA A 454 -26.88 4.52 -2.63
N CYS A 455 -27.14 3.93 -1.46
CA CYS A 455 -27.66 4.61 -0.28
C CYS A 455 -27.05 3.99 0.99
N LEU A 456 -27.35 4.57 2.14
CA LEU A 456 -26.87 4.09 3.45
C LEU A 456 -27.34 2.67 3.78
N ASP A 457 -28.45 2.21 3.21
CA ASP A 457 -28.96 0.85 3.45
C ASP A 457 -28.21 -0.21 2.62
N CYS A 458 -27.70 0.16 1.44
CA CYS A 458 -26.95 -0.73 0.55
C CYS A 458 -25.45 -0.42 0.59
N LEU A 459 -24.94 0.26 -0.43
CA LEU A 459 -23.51 0.32 -0.75
C LEU A 459 -22.75 1.47 -0.09
N LEU A 460 -23.43 2.46 0.51
CA LEU A 460 -22.75 3.67 0.99
C LEU A 460 -22.09 3.44 2.35
N THR A 461 -20.84 3.00 2.32
CA THR A 461 -19.89 2.97 3.45
C THR A 461 -18.91 4.13 3.36
N PHE A 462 -18.06 4.32 4.40
CA PHE A 462 -16.97 5.30 4.38
C PHE A 462 -16.07 5.14 3.14
N ASP A 463 -15.69 3.90 2.81
CA ASP A 463 -14.80 3.60 1.69
C ASP A 463 -15.46 3.82 0.32
N ALA A 464 -16.80 3.75 0.23
CA ALA A 464 -17.55 3.93 -1.00
C ALA A 464 -17.91 5.41 -1.29
N GLN A 465 -17.69 6.33 -0.34
CA GLN A 465 -18.07 7.74 -0.49
C GLN A 465 -17.43 8.41 -1.71
N MET A 466 -16.15 8.12 -1.97
CA MET A 466 -15.43 8.68 -3.10
C MET A 466 -15.98 8.16 -4.44
N ALA A 467 -16.25 6.86 -4.51
CA ALA A 467 -16.85 6.24 -5.68
C ALA A 467 -18.24 6.82 -5.96
N LEU A 468 -19.02 7.14 -4.91
CA LEU A 468 -20.30 7.84 -5.07
C LEU A 468 -20.10 9.29 -5.57
N ALA A 469 -19.21 10.06 -4.95
CA ALA A 469 -18.95 11.46 -5.29
C ALA A 469 -18.46 11.64 -6.73
N THR A 470 -17.62 10.71 -7.21
CA THR A 470 -17.13 10.66 -8.60
C THR A 470 -18.10 9.98 -9.56
N GLY A 471 -19.25 9.53 -9.07
CA GLY A 471 -20.31 8.96 -9.87
C GLY A 471 -20.05 7.56 -10.44
N ARG A 472 -19.16 6.80 -9.81
CA ARG A 472 -18.74 5.45 -10.21
C ARG A 472 -19.61 4.31 -9.67
N LEU A 473 -20.68 4.61 -8.94
CA LEU A 473 -21.62 3.61 -8.41
C LEU A 473 -22.94 3.56 -9.18
N GLU A 474 -23.30 2.36 -9.65
CA GLU A 474 -24.53 2.04 -10.39
C GLU A 474 -25.11 0.69 -9.92
N ARG A 475 -25.83 0.69 -8.79
CA ARG A 475 -26.45 -0.51 -8.17
C ARG A 475 -27.25 -1.34 -9.16
N GLN A 476 -28.11 -0.73 -9.97
CA GLN A 476 -28.97 -1.47 -10.90
C GLN A 476 -28.16 -2.20 -12.00
N GLY A 477 -27.05 -1.61 -12.46
CA GLY A 477 -26.11 -2.24 -13.37
C GLY A 477 -25.47 -3.48 -12.75
N ALA A 478 -25.01 -3.37 -11.50
CA ALA A 478 -24.46 -4.52 -10.76
C ALA A 478 -25.49 -5.62 -10.49
N VAL A 479 -26.74 -5.27 -10.15
CA VAL A 479 -27.84 -6.25 -9.97
C VAL A 479 -28.09 -6.99 -11.27
N TYR A 480 -28.21 -6.28 -12.40
CA TYR A 480 -28.40 -6.89 -13.71
C TYR A 480 -27.25 -7.84 -14.05
N TYR A 481 -26.02 -7.37 -13.85
CA TYR A 481 -24.80 -8.12 -14.12
C TYR A 481 -24.75 -9.43 -13.31
N LEU A 482 -24.87 -9.36 -11.97
CA LEU A 482 -24.79 -10.55 -11.11
C LEU A 482 -25.96 -11.52 -11.32
N LYS A 483 -27.19 -11.03 -11.57
CA LYS A 483 -28.32 -11.91 -11.93
C LYS A 483 -28.02 -12.73 -13.18
N ARG A 484 -27.50 -12.09 -14.22
CA ARG A 484 -27.12 -12.77 -15.47
C ARG A 484 -25.90 -13.67 -15.27
N LEU A 485 -24.96 -13.27 -14.44
CA LEU A 485 -23.75 -14.04 -14.16
C LEU A 485 -24.08 -15.37 -13.44
N LEU A 486 -24.97 -15.33 -12.44
CA LEU A 486 -25.29 -16.47 -11.58
C LEU A 486 -26.38 -17.42 -12.11
N GLN A 487 -27.12 -17.03 -13.15
CA GLN A 487 -28.10 -17.88 -13.83
C GLN A 487 -27.46 -19.19 -14.29
N ARG A 488 -27.89 -20.33 -13.71
CA ARG A 488 -27.49 -21.67 -14.13
C ARG A 488 -27.92 -21.90 -15.58
N LYS A 489 -27.05 -22.54 -16.38
CA LYS A 489 -27.44 -23.09 -17.68
C LYS A 489 -28.39 -24.27 -17.50
#